data_AF-A0A8T6MBF3-F1
#
_entry.id   AF-A0A8T6MBF3-F1
#
_cell.length_a   1.000
_cell.length_b   1.000
_cell.length_c   1.000
_cell.angle_alpha   90.00
_cell.angle_beta   90.00
_cell.angle_gamma   90.00
#
_symmetry.space_group_name_H-M   'P 1'
#
loop_
_entity.id
_entity.type
_entity.pdbx_description
1 polymer ?
#
loop_
_entity_poly.entity_id
_entity_poly.type
_entity_poly.pdbx_seq_one_letter_code
_entity_poly.pdbx_strand_id
1 'polypeptide(L)'
;MEENIENLKITDIIKSAIVFLERNDYESLHLIENNTLEQAIVNFNKDYSEICVMLYGLRKLISKKHISQTNSWANYKISIVENLNSALNVYREEDPSKFNNYIKNIIELIKKADHELGRYVSVVIDDGRVKLASTAYAYGLSASQSSDLLSITKEQLMSYVGITKMPDEDKQFKSINERVHLLEVMAEKDKGDKQ
;
A
#
# COMPACT_ATOMS: atom_id res chain seq x y z
N MET A 1 10.30 1.66 -22.79
CA MET A 1 10.15 2.78 -21.83
C MET A 1 10.36 2.19 -20.47
N GLU A 2 11.62 2.00 -20.11
CA GLU A 2 12.03 1.66 -18.74
C GLU A 2 12.39 2.99 -18.11
N GLU A 3 11.43 3.60 -17.40
CA GLU A 3 11.77 4.75 -16.57
C GLU A 3 12.61 4.23 -15.40
N ASN A 4 13.84 4.74 -15.31
CA ASN A 4 14.73 4.59 -14.18
C ASN A 4 13.95 4.83 -12.88
N ILE A 5 13.75 3.79 -12.08
CA ILE A 5 13.36 3.94 -10.67
C ILE A 5 14.61 4.44 -9.94
N GLU A 6 14.92 5.72 -10.10
CA GLU A 6 15.92 6.41 -9.28
C GLU A 6 15.44 6.37 -7.83
N ASN A 7 16.22 5.70 -6.97
CA ASN A 7 16.13 5.67 -5.50
C ASN A 7 15.16 6.69 -4.90
N LEU A 8 13.89 6.28 -4.68
CA LEU A 8 12.93 7.13 -4.00
C LEU A 8 13.39 7.32 -2.56
N LYS A 9 13.80 8.53 -2.19
CA LYS A 9 14.23 8.81 -0.83
C LYS A 9 13.03 8.76 0.10
N ILE A 10 13.22 8.22 1.30
CA ILE A 10 12.22 8.21 2.39
C ILE A 10 11.58 9.59 2.56
N THR A 11 12.35 10.68 2.52
CA THR A 11 11.82 12.04 2.65
C THR A 11 10.80 12.40 1.58
N ASP A 12 10.98 11.93 0.35
CA ASP A 12 10.11 12.28 -0.76
C ASP A 12 8.84 11.43 -0.74
N ILE A 13 8.93 10.18 -0.27
CA ILE A 13 7.78 9.33 0.05
C ILE A 13 6.89 10.00 1.10
N ILE A 14 7.48 10.44 2.22
CA ILE A 14 6.74 11.05 3.33
C ILE A 14 6.09 12.37 2.90
N LYS A 15 6.79 13.25 2.16
CA LYS A 15 6.19 14.48 1.61
C LYS A 15 5.02 14.18 0.68
N SER A 16 5.17 13.20 -0.20
CA SER A 16 4.11 12.80 -1.13
C SER A 16 2.91 12.23 -0.37
N ALA A 17 3.15 11.41 0.66
CA ALA A 17 2.11 10.87 1.52
C ALA A 17 1.29 11.97 2.20
N ILE A 18 1.94 13.04 2.70
CA ILE A 18 1.24 14.21 3.27
C ILE A 18 0.30 14.83 2.23
N VAL A 19 0.82 15.16 1.04
CA VAL A 19 0.05 15.81 -0.03
C VAL A 19 -1.15 14.95 -0.46
N PHE A 20 -0.95 13.66 -0.66
CA PHE A 20 -2.01 12.76 -1.09
C PHE A 20 -3.05 12.50 0.01
N LEU A 21 -2.60 12.40 1.27
CA LEU A 21 -3.50 12.28 2.41
C LEU A 21 -4.38 13.53 2.54
N GLU A 22 -3.80 14.72 2.42
CA GLU A 22 -4.54 16.00 2.43
C GLU A 22 -5.62 16.06 1.36
N ARG A 23 -5.31 15.59 0.13
CA ARG A 23 -6.23 15.55 -1.00
C ARG A 23 -7.21 14.36 -0.99
N ASN A 24 -7.07 13.43 -0.05
CA ASN A 24 -7.76 12.13 -0.05
C ASN A 24 -7.54 11.33 -1.36
N ASP A 25 -6.36 11.47 -1.95
CA ASP A 25 -5.98 10.83 -3.20
C ASP A 25 -5.46 9.41 -2.95
N TYR A 26 -6.38 8.45 -2.94
CA TYR A 26 -6.06 7.06 -2.63
C TYR A 26 -5.33 6.33 -3.75
N GLU A 27 -5.50 6.76 -5.00
CA GLU A 27 -4.83 6.18 -6.17
C GLU A 27 -3.34 6.55 -6.14
N SER A 28 -3.03 7.84 -5.93
CA SER A 28 -1.64 8.29 -5.78
C SER A 28 -0.96 7.67 -4.55
N LEU A 29 -1.69 7.50 -3.44
CA LEU A 29 -1.20 6.75 -2.28
C LEU A 29 -0.88 5.29 -2.61
N HIS A 30 -1.71 4.64 -3.45
CA HIS A 30 -1.45 3.27 -3.89
C HIS A 30 -0.20 3.17 -4.75
N LEU A 31 0.00 4.12 -5.66
CA LEU A 31 1.16 4.14 -6.53
C LEU A 31 2.46 4.27 -5.71
N ILE A 32 2.51 5.22 -4.76
CA ILE A 32 3.70 5.34 -3.91
C ILE A 32 3.86 4.18 -2.94
N GLU A 33 2.78 3.54 -2.47
CA GLU A 33 2.82 2.30 -1.67
C GLU A 33 3.55 1.19 -2.45
N ASN A 34 3.17 0.96 -3.71
CA ASN A 34 3.76 -0.07 -4.56
C ASN A 34 5.25 0.22 -4.82
N ASN A 35 5.59 1.45 -5.19
CA ASN A 35 6.99 1.84 -5.41
C ASN A 35 7.81 1.71 -4.12
N THR A 36 7.23 2.04 -2.97
CA THR A 36 7.89 1.88 -1.65
C THR A 36 8.10 0.41 -1.31
N LEU A 37 7.13 -0.46 -1.62
CA LEU A 37 7.27 -1.90 -1.42
C LEU A 37 8.41 -2.46 -2.27
N GLU A 38 8.49 -2.06 -3.53
CA GLU A 38 9.56 -2.46 -4.44
C GLU A 38 10.93 -2.03 -3.90
N GLN A 39 11.06 -0.78 -3.43
CA GLN A 39 12.29 -0.31 -2.77
C GLN A 39 12.61 -1.12 -1.51
N ALA A 40 11.61 -1.52 -0.73
CA ALA A 40 11.80 -2.37 0.45
C ALA A 40 12.31 -3.77 0.06
N ILE A 41 11.78 -4.34 -1.02
CA ILE A 41 12.14 -5.67 -1.52
C ILE A 41 13.55 -5.67 -2.10
N VAL A 42 13.83 -4.77 -3.06
CA VAL A 42 15.10 -4.69 -3.79
C VAL A 42 16.26 -4.42 -2.84
N ASN A 43 16.07 -3.52 -1.87
CA ASN A 43 17.12 -3.14 -0.93
C ASN A 43 17.10 -3.94 0.38
N PHE A 44 16.13 -4.86 0.54
CA PHE A 44 15.85 -5.58 1.79
C PHE A 44 15.86 -4.66 3.02
N ASN A 45 15.17 -3.52 2.92
CA ASN A 45 15.25 -2.43 3.90
C ASN A 45 13.95 -2.31 4.70
N LYS A 46 14.08 -2.46 6.03
CA LYS A 46 12.95 -2.46 6.97
C LYS A 46 12.30 -1.08 7.18
N ASP A 47 13.01 0.01 6.94
CA ASP A 47 12.42 1.35 7.06
C ASP A 47 11.42 1.58 5.92
N TYR A 48 11.78 1.21 4.68
CA TYR A 48 10.84 1.24 3.56
C TYR A 48 9.66 0.28 3.77
N SER A 49 9.88 -0.89 4.36
CA SER A 49 8.78 -1.82 4.62
C SER A 49 7.78 -1.28 5.65
N GLU A 50 8.24 -0.67 6.74
CA GLU A 50 7.37 -0.04 7.74
C GLU A 50 6.61 1.17 7.16
N ILE A 51 7.26 1.99 6.34
CA ILE A 51 6.59 3.07 5.61
C ILE A 51 5.54 2.51 4.65
N CYS A 52 5.83 1.43 3.93
CA CYS A 52 4.86 0.79 3.03
C CYS A 52 3.62 0.30 3.79
N VAL A 53 3.79 -0.35 4.94
CA VAL A 53 2.68 -0.78 5.81
C VAL A 53 1.84 0.41 6.28
N MET A 54 2.49 1.51 6.67
CA MET A 54 1.82 2.75 7.02
C MET A 54 1.00 3.30 5.84
N LEU A 55 1.58 3.39 4.64
CA LEU A 55 0.90 3.87 3.42
C LEU A 55 -0.31 3.00 3.08
N TYR A 56 -0.17 1.68 3.17
CA TYR A 56 -1.28 0.74 2.99
C TYR A 56 -2.42 1.01 3.96
N GLY A 57 -2.12 1.19 5.24
CA GLY A 57 -3.09 1.52 6.25
C GLY A 57 -3.84 2.82 5.95
N LEU A 58 -3.09 3.89 5.62
CA LEU A 58 -3.67 5.18 5.24
C LEU A 58 -4.59 5.06 4.02
N ARG A 59 -4.13 4.41 2.95
CA ARG A 59 -4.91 4.17 1.73
C ARG A 59 -6.22 3.44 2.04
N LYS A 60 -6.16 2.40 2.86
CA LYS A 60 -7.35 1.64 3.25
C LYS A 60 -8.34 2.49 4.02
N LEU A 61 -7.89 3.32 4.96
CA LEU A 61 -8.78 4.22 5.69
C LEU A 61 -9.45 5.25 4.77
N ILE A 62 -8.69 5.92 3.90
CA ILE A 62 -9.27 6.95 3.03
C ILE A 62 -10.20 6.37 1.95
N SER A 63 -9.94 5.13 1.49
CA SER A 63 -10.79 4.45 0.50
C SER A 63 -12.19 4.14 1.03
N LYS A 64 -12.35 4.03 2.35
CA LYS A 64 -13.63 3.77 3.02
C LYS A 64 -14.38 5.10 3.21
N LYS A 65 -15.32 5.43 2.31
CA LYS A 65 -16.12 6.68 2.38
C LYS A 65 -16.77 6.95 3.75
N HIS A 66 -17.23 5.90 4.43
CA HIS A 66 -17.85 6.01 5.76
C HIS A 66 -16.87 6.40 6.88
N ILE A 67 -15.56 6.29 6.64
CA ILE A 67 -14.50 6.78 7.53
C ILE A 67 -14.08 8.18 7.06
N SER A 68 -13.70 8.31 5.79
CA SER A 68 -13.04 9.53 5.28
C SER A 68 -13.91 10.78 5.26
N GLN A 69 -15.23 10.65 5.34
CA GLN A 69 -16.18 11.78 5.40
C GLN A 69 -16.62 12.14 6.82
N THR A 70 -16.05 11.51 7.86
CA THR A 70 -16.40 11.80 9.26
C THR A 70 -15.52 12.89 9.86
N ASN A 71 -16.08 13.70 10.76
CA ASN A 71 -15.30 14.70 11.51
C ASN A 71 -14.23 14.05 12.38
N SER A 72 -14.50 12.85 12.93
CA SER A 72 -13.53 12.10 13.72
C SER A 72 -12.28 11.72 12.92
N TRP A 73 -12.45 11.35 11.64
CA TRP A 73 -11.31 11.11 10.74
C TRP A 73 -10.46 12.36 10.52
N ALA A 74 -11.07 13.55 10.45
CA ALA A 74 -10.32 14.79 10.29
C ALA A 74 -9.31 15.02 11.43
N ASN A 75 -9.70 14.69 12.68
CA ASN A 75 -8.79 14.78 13.83
C ASN A 75 -7.62 13.79 13.71
N TYR A 76 -7.90 12.54 13.37
CA TYR A 76 -6.85 11.54 13.13
C TYR A 76 -5.91 11.96 12.01
N LYS A 77 -6.46 12.48 10.91
CA LYS A 77 -5.69 12.97 9.77
C LYS A 77 -4.76 14.11 10.16
N ILE A 78 -5.21 15.07 10.97
CA ILE A 78 -4.37 16.16 11.48
C ILE A 78 -3.21 15.58 12.30
N SER A 79 -3.47 14.73 13.28
CA SER A 79 -2.42 14.12 14.10
C SER A 79 -1.43 13.28 13.29
N ILE A 80 -1.91 12.57 12.27
CA ILE A 80 -1.06 11.80 11.35
C ILE A 80 -0.14 12.75 10.56
N VAL A 81 -0.68 13.83 9.98
CA VAL A 81 0.09 14.82 9.22
C VAL A 81 1.13 15.51 10.10
N GLU A 82 0.79 15.85 11.36
CA GLU A 82 1.74 16.41 12.33
C GLU A 82 2.90 15.45 12.64
N ASN A 83 2.61 14.15 12.81
CA ASN A 83 3.64 13.14 13.03
C ASN A 83 4.51 12.94 11.78
N LEU A 84 3.95 12.97 10.57
CA LEU A 84 4.71 12.88 9.31
C LEU A 84 5.65 14.09 9.14
N ASN A 85 5.18 15.30 9.47
CA ASN A 85 6.03 16.50 9.46
C ASN A 85 7.15 16.42 10.49
N SER A 86 6.86 15.94 11.70
CA SER A 86 7.87 15.72 12.74
C SER A 86 8.91 14.67 12.32
N ALA A 87 8.47 13.60 11.65
CA ALA A 87 9.36 12.59 11.10
C ALA A 87 10.32 13.18 10.05
N LEU A 88 9.83 14.06 9.17
CA LEU A 88 10.67 14.75 8.18
C LEU A 88 11.74 15.65 8.81
N ASN A 89 11.42 16.31 9.92
CA ASN A 89 12.36 17.17 10.63
C ASN A 89 13.48 16.34 11.28
N VAL A 90 13.12 15.26 11.96
CA VAL A 90 14.08 14.40 12.65
C VAL A 90 14.95 13.57 11.70
N TYR A 91 14.40 13.14 10.56
CA TYR A 91 15.20 12.41 9.56
C TYR A 91 16.39 13.25 9.04
N ARG A 92 16.29 14.59 9.10
CA ARG A 92 17.38 15.50 8.75
C ARG A 92 18.45 15.64 9.85
N GLU A 93 18.15 15.25 11.08
CA GLU A 93 19.00 15.44 12.26
C GLU A 93 19.80 14.18 12.66
N GLU A 94 19.93 13.18 11.78
CA GLU A 94 20.71 11.93 11.98
C GLU A 94 20.31 11.08 13.22
N ASP A 95 19.04 11.14 13.66
CA ASP A 95 18.52 10.24 14.71
C ASP A 95 17.48 9.24 14.14
N PRO A 96 17.93 8.12 13.55
CA PRO A 96 17.05 7.09 12.98
C PRO A 96 16.05 6.50 13.99
N SER A 97 16.41 6.47 15.28
CA SER A 97 15.56 5.88 16.31
C SER A 97 14.30 6.72 16.53
N LYS A 98 14.44 8.05 16.55
CA LYS A 98 13.29 8.95 16.65
C LYS A 98 12.41 8.92 15.40
N PHE A 99 13.00 8.83 14.20
CA PHE A 99 12.22 8.66 12.96
C PHE A 99 11.31 7.42 13.04
N ASN A 100 11.88 6.28 13.44
CA ASN A 100 11.14 5.03 13.58
C ASN A 100 10.03 5.10 14.64
N ASN A 101 10.21 5.89 15.70
CA ASN A 101 9.15 6.13 16.68
C ASN A 101 7.97 6.91 16.10
N TYR A 102 8.21 7.91 15.23
CA TYR A 102 7.11 8.61 14.56
C TYR A 102 6.34 7.68 13.62
N ILE A 103 7.01 6.85 12.84
CA ILE A 103 6.33 5.88 11.96
C ILE A 103 5.49 4.89 12.78
N LYS A 104 6.04 4.36 13.89
CA LYS A 104 5.27 3.51 14.82
C LYS A 104 4.05 4.23 15.39
N ASN A 105 4.21 5.48 15.83
CA ASN A 105 3.09 6.27 16.34
C ASN A 105 1.99 6.48 15.30
N ILE A 106 2.36 6.72 14.03
CA ILE A 106 1.39 6.83 12.94
C ILE A 106 0.66 5.51 12.72
N ILE A 107 1.39 4.38 12.71
CA ILE A 107 0.77 3.05 12.60
C ILE A 107 -0.24 2.82 13.73
N GLU A 108 0.09 3.19 14.97
CA GLU A 108 -0.83 3.08 16.10
C GLU A 108 -2.04 4.03 15.97
N LEU A 109 -1.86 5.24 15.43
CA LEU A 109 -2.97 6.14 15.11
C LEU A 109 -3.90 5.53 14.05
N ILE A 110 -3.34 4.89 13.02
CA ILE A 110 -4.12 4.18 11.98
C ILE A 110 -4.92 3.03 12.61
N LYS A 111 -4.30 2.22 13.48
CA LYS A 111 -5.00 1.14 14.19
C LYS A 111 -6.14 1.66 15.05
N LYS A 112 -5.91 2.75 15.81
CA LYS A 112 -6.95 3.39 16.62
C LYS A 112 -8.10 3.92 15.75
N ALA A 113 -7.78 4.60 14.66
CA ALA A 113 -8.77 5.09 13.71
C ALA A 113 -9.59 3.95 13.09
N ASP A 114 -8.94 2.84 12.68
CA ASP A 114 -9.65 1.67 12.15
C ASP A 114 -10.53 1.00 13.21
N HIS A 115 -10.08 0.93 14.47
CA HIS A 115 -10.87 0.36 15.56
C HIS A 115 -12.09 1.23 15.92
N GLU A 116 -11.93 2.55 15.99
CA GLU A 116 -13.01 3.46 16.40
C GLU A 116 -13.98 3.81 15.27
N LEU A 117 -13.47 3.93 14.04
CA LEU A 117 -14.25 4.38 12.87
C LEU A 117 -14.61 3.24 11.93
N GLY A 118 -13.88 2.12 12.00
CA GLY A 118 -14.19 0.92 11.25
C GLY A 118 -15.47 0.27 11.78
N ARG A 119 -16.23 -0.32 10.86
CA ARG A 119 -17.45 -1.07 11.20
C ARG A 119 -17.19 -2.53 11.59
N TYR A 120 -15.94 -2.98 11.55
CA TYR A 120 -15.56 -4.39 11.72
C TYR A 120 -14.32 -4.54 12.60
N VAL A 121 -14.18 -5.73 13.20
CA VAL A 121 -12.98 -6.20 13.93
C VAL A 121 -11.82 -6.53 12.96
N SER A 122 -11.61 -5.74 11.90
CA SER A 122 -10.41 -5.91 11.08
C SER A 122 -9.28 -5.11 11.71
N VAL A 123 -8.06 -5.67 11.71
CA VAL A 123 -6.87 -4.90 12.04
C VAL A 123 -6.18 -4.59 10.72
N VAL A 124 -6.58 -3.47 10.07
CA VAL A 124 -6.12 -3.10 8.71
C VAL A 124 -4.59 -3.18 8.54
N ILE A 125 -3.84 -2.87 9.59
CA ILE A 125 -2.37 -2.96 9.59
C ILE A 125 -1.88 -4.41 9.54
N ASP A 126 -2.46 -5.31 10.33
CA ASP A 126 -2.02 -6.72 10.38
C ASP A 126 -2.35 -7.43 9.06
N ASP A 127 -3.56 -7.21 8.55
CA ASP A 127 -3.97 -7.68 7.21
C ASP A 127 -3.06 -7.09 6.12
N GLY A 128 -2.68 -5.82 6.28
CA GLY A 128 -1.77 -5.13 5.38
C GLY A 128 -0.39 -5.78 5.35
N ARG A 129 0.20 -6.09 6.51
CA ARG A 129 1.49 -6.78 6.58
C ARG A 129 1.46 -8.13 5.90
N VAL A 130 0.42 -8.94 6.15
CA VAL A 130 0.25 -10.26 5.52
C VAL A 130 0.14 -10.12 4.00
N LYS A 131 -0.66 -9.16 3.53
CA LYS A 131 -0.85 -8.93 2.10
C LYS A 131 0.42 -8.44 1.40
N LEU A 132 1.12 -7.46 1.99
CA LEU A 132 2.38 -6.94 1.45
C LEU A 132 3.48 -8.00 1.47
N ALA A 133 3.52 -8.87 2.49
CA ALA A 133 4.46 -9.99 2.54
C ALA A 133 4.16 -11.04 1.46
N SER A 134 2.87 -11.30 1.19
CA SER A 134 2.46 -12.14 0.06
C SER A 134 2.90 -11.56 -1.27
N THR A 135 2.78 -10.24 -1.46
CA THR A 135 3.31 -9.55 -2.63
C THR A 135 4.83 -9.69 -2.69
N ALA A 136 5.56 -9.40 -1.60
CA ALA A 136 7.02 -9.54 -1.57
C ALA A 136 7.50 -10.97 -1.88
N TYR A 137 6.74 -11.99 -1.44
CA TYR A 137 6.98 -13.38 -1.81
C TYR A 137 6.76 -13.64 -3.30
N ALA A 138 5.69 -13.11 -3.89
CA ALA A 138 5.43 -13.20 -5.33
C ALA A 138 6.51 -12.49 -6.16
N TYR A 139 7.11 -11.41 -5.63
CA TYR A 139 8.25 -10.70 -6.23
C TYR A 139 9.59 -11.46 -6.11
N GLY A 140 9.59 -12.66 -5.53
CA GLY A 140 10.75 -13.57 -5.54
C GLY A 140 11.53 -13.68 -4.23
N LEU A 141 11.12 -12.98 -3.16
CA LEU A 141 11.69 -13.25 -1.83
C LEU A 141 11.24 -14.61 -1.31
N SER A 142 12.11 -15.30 -0.58
CA SER A 142 11.69 -16.51 0.13
C SER A 142 10.64 -16.20 1.20
N ALA A 143 9.81 -17.17 1.57
CA ALA A 143 8.80 -16.98 2.63
C ALA A 143 9.41 -16.47 3.94
N SER A 144 10.64 -16.89 4.27
CA SER A 144 11.39 -16.37 5.43
C SER A 144 11.73 -14.90 5.29
N GLN A 145 12.27 -14.49 4.14
CA GLN A 145 12.65 -13.11 3.86
C GLN A 145 11.43 -12.18 3.83
N SER A 146 10.34 -12.58 3.17
CA SER A 146 9.11 -11.78 3.12
C SER A 146 8.49 -11.60 4.51
N SER A 147 8.48 -12.67 5.31
CA SER A 147 7.95 -12.62 6.68
C SER A 147 8.80 -11.73 7.59
N ASP A 148 10.13 -11.82 7.49
CA ASP A 148 11.06 -10.98 8.27
C ASP A 148 11.00 -9.50 7.84
N LEU A 149 10.89 -9.22 6.54
CA LEU A 149 10.84 -7.86 6.01
C LEU A 149 9.56 -7.13 6.47
N LEU A 150 8.42 -7.82 6.55
CA LEU A 150 7.12 -7.24 6.89
C LEU A 150 6.71 -7.49 8.36
N SER A 151 7.62 -8.05 9.17
CA SER A 151 7.41 -8.33 10.60
C SER A 151 6.16 -9.19 10.87
N ILE A 152 6.01 -10.30 10.14
CA ILE A 152 4.98 -11.31 10.37
C ILE A 152 5.59 -12.70 10.55
N THR A 153 4.78 -13.64 10.99
CA THR A 153 5.17 -15.06 11.06
C THR A 153 5.03 -15.73 9.70
N LYS A 154 5.84 -16.78 9.46
CA LYS A 154 5.71 -17.60 8.24
C LYS A 154 4.35 -18.27 8.18
N GLU A 155 3.81 -18.67 9.32
CA GLU A 155 2.51 -19.30 9.45
C GLU A 155 1.41 -18.37 8.96
N GLN A 156 1.44 -17.09 9.35
CA GLN A 156 0.52 -16.07 8.83
C GLN A 156 0.65 -15.93 7.31
N LEU A 157 1.87 -15.81 6.78
CA LEU A 157 2.10 -15.70 5.34
C LEU A 157 1.56 -16.93 4.58
N MET A 158 1.93 -18.14 5.00
CA MET A 158 1.56 -19.38 4.32
C MET A 158 0.05 -19.63 4.37
N SER A 159 -0.60 -19.25 5.48
CA SER A 159 -2.06 -19.32 5.59
C SER A 159 -2.77 -18.43 4.57
N TYR A 160 -2.18 -17.30 4.20
CA TYR A 160 -2.74 -16.38 3.21
C TYR A 160 -2.45 -16.84 1.78
N VAL A 161 -1.18 -17.12 1.47
CA VAL A 161 -0.72 -17.53 0.14
C VAL A 161 -1.43 -18.80 -0.35
N GLY A 162 -1.67 -19.76 0.55
CA GLY A 162 -2.36 -21.00 0.19
C GLY A 162 -3.85 -20.84 -0.15
N ILE A 163 -4.48 -19.73 0.27
CA ILE A 163 -5.91 -19.47 0.06
C ILE A 163 -6.12 -18.51 -1.12
N THR A 164 -5.20 -17.57 -1.34
CA THR A 164 -5.29 -16.63 -2.45
C THR A 164 -4.77 -17.25 -3.73
N LYS A 165 -5.59 -17.29 -4.79
CA LYS A 165 -5.07 -17.41 -6.15
C LYS A 165 -4.25 -16.15 -6.40
N MET A 166 -2.92 -16.23 -6.25
CA MET A 166 -2.02 -15.21 -6.77
C MET A 166 -2.40 -15.06 -8.25
N PRO A 167 -2.97 -13.92 -8.66
CA PRO A 167 -3.16 -13.69 -10.08
C PRO A 167 -1.73 -13.67 -10.63
N ASP A 168 -1.39 -14.62 -11.49
CA ASP A 168 -0.21 -14.47 -12.34
C ASP A 168 -0.30 -13.06 -12.93
N GLU A 169 0.66 -12.20 -12.60
CA GLU A 169 0.71 -10.81 -13.04
C GLU A 169 0.97 -10.77 -14.54
N ASP A 170 -0.07 -11.04 -15.32
CA ASP A 170 -0.09 -10.94 -16.77
C ASP A 170 -1.51 -10.64 -17.28
N LYS A 171 -2.30 -9.93 -16.49
CA LYS A 171 -3.58 -9.37 -16.97
C LYS A 171 -3.68 -7.91 -16.55
N GLN A 172 -3.18 -7.03 -17.43
CA GLN A 172 -3.76 -5.71 -17.56
C GLN A 172 -5.28 -5.88 -17.56
N PHE A 173 -5.94 -5.40 -16.50
CA PHE A 173 -7.39 -5.41 -16.44
C PHE A 173 -7.88 -4.43 -17.51
N LYS A 174 -8.28 -4.98 -18.66
CA LYS A 174 -8.99 -4.21 -19.68
C LYS A 174 -10.23 -3.60 -19.04
N SER A 175 -10.35 -2.28 -19.14
CA SER A 175 -11.51 -1.52 -18.71
C SER A 175 -12.79 -2.10 -19.33
N ILE A 176 -13.94 -1.81 -18.72
CA ILE A 176 -15.25 -2.26 -19.26
C ILE A 176 -15.40 -1.85 -20.72
N ASN A 177 -14.95 -0.64 -21.07
CA ASN A 177 -15.00 -0.13 -22.44
C ASN A 177 -14.12 -0.94 -23.40
N GLU A 178 -12.88 -1.27 -23.00
CA GLU A 178 -11.99 -2.11 -23.80
C GLU A 178 -12.55 -3.53 -23.97
N ARG A 179 -13.22 -4.06 -22.95
CA ARG A 179 -13.86 -5.38 -23.01
C ARG A 179 -15.07 -5.40 -23.92
N VAL A 180 -15.90 -4.36 -23.90
CA VAL A 180 -17.06 -4.23 -24.81
C VAL A 180 -16.58 -4.10 -26.25
N HIS A 181 -15.59 -3.25 -26.50
CA HIS A 181 -15.03 -3.07 -27.84
C HIS A 181 -14.42 -4.36 -28.41
N LEU A 182 -13.70 -5.14 -27.58
CA LEU A 182 -13.19 -6.46 -28.00
C LEU A 182 -14.30 -7.42 -28.41
N LEU A 183 -15.42 -7.42 -27.68
CA LEU A 183 -16.56 -8.28 -28.01
C LEU A 183 -17.25 -7.86 -29.32
N GLU A 184 -17.36 -6.56 -29.57
CA GLU A 184 -17.88 -6.03 -30.84
C GLU A 184 -17.00 -6.45 -32.03
N VAL A 185 -15.68 -6.24 -31.91
CA VAL A 185 -14.71 -6.61 -32.94
C VAL A 185 -14.69 -8.13 -33.20
N MET A 186 -14.85 -8.95 -32.17
CA MET A 186 -14.95 -10.41 -32.32
C MET A 186 -16.25 -10.84 -32.99
N ALA A 187 -17.37 -10.21 -32.64
CA ALA A 187 -18.68 -10.50 -33.24
C ALA A 187 -18.77 -10.09 -34.72
N GLU A 188 -18.00 -9.10 -35.15
CA GLU A 188 -17.90 -8.70 -36.56
C GLU A 188 -17.06 -9.67 -37.40
N LYS A 189 -15.98 -10.23 -36.83
CA LYS A 189 -15.17 -11.25 -37.51
C LYS A 189 -15.93 -12.56 -37.75
N ASP A 190 -16.74 -13.01 -36.78
CA ASP A 190 -17.56 -14.22 -36.93
C ASP A 190 -18.66 -14.08 -38.01
N LYS A 191 -19.00 -12.86 -38.43
CA LYS A 191 -19.93 -12.60 -39.54
C LYS A 191 -19.22 -12.58 -40.91
N GLY A 192 -17.90 -12.42 -40.95
CA GLY A 192 -17.10 -12.39 -42.16
C GLY A 192 -16.72 -13.77 -42.71
N ASP A 193 -16.62 -14.78 -41.85
CA ASP A 193 -16.22 -16.16 -42.23
C ASP A 193 -17.41 -17.05 -42.67
N LYS A 194 -18.60 -16.47 -42.88
CA LYS A 194 -19.80 -17.17 -43.38
C LYS A 194 -20.26 -16.70 -44.76
N GLN A 195 -19.33 -16.34 -45.66
CA GLN A 195 -19.63 -16.14 -47.10
C GLN A 195 -18.81 -17.07 -47.98
#